data_AF-A0A971AQX7-F1
#
_entry.id   AF-A0A971AQX7-F1
#
_cell.length_a   1.000
_cell.length_b   1.000
_cell.length_c   1.000
_cell.angle_alpha   90.00
_cell.angle_beta   90.00
_cell.angle_gamma   90.00
#
_symmetry.space_group_name_H-M   'P 1'
#
loop_
_entity.id
_entity.type
_entity.pdbx_description
1 polymer ?
#
loop_
_entity_poly.entity_id
_entity_poly.type
_entity_poly.pdbx_seq_one_letter_code
_entity_poly.pdbx_strand_id
1 'polypeptide(L)'
;MPAWMMPFIKGLVFGTAVGVLNNYITVRAAYPKEELTSEKAKRRLGGAYIFRYIINFVALFLVYKNIPMLLGTALGLAVIKNIILISYILKRKG
;
A
#
# COMPACT_ATOMS: atom_id res chain seq x y z
N MET A 1 -21.21 4.89 -21.16
CA MET A 1 -20.18 4.10 -20.44
C MET A 1 -20.87 3.03 -19.60
N PRO A 2 -20.28 1.85 -19.43
CA PRO A 2 -20.89 0.79 -18.63
C PRO A 2 -21.03 1.22 -17.15
N ALA A 3 -22.16 0.92 -16.49
CA ALA A 3 -22.48 1.40 -15.14
C ALA A 3 -21.47 0.99 -14.04
N TRP A 4 -20.72 -0.08 -14.30
CA TRP A 4 -19.70 -0.69 -13.43
C TRP A 4 -18.32 -0.04 -13.57
N MET A 5 -18.10 0.78 -14.61
CA MET A 5 -16.82 1.41 -14.90
C MET A 5 -16.50 2.56 -13.93
N MET A 6 -17.51 3.38 -13.59
CA MET A 6 -17.32 4.54 -12.70
C MET A 6 -16.94 4.12 -11.26
N PRO A 7 -17.61 3.14 -10.63
CA PRO A 7 -17.22 2.64 -9.30
C PRO A 7 -15.85 1.96 -9.31
N PHE A 8 -15.52 1.26 -10.40
CA PHE A 8 -14.21 0.61 -10.56
C PHE A 8 -13.07 1.65 -10.59
N ILE A 9 -13.20 2.72 -11.40
CA ILE A 9 -12.18 3.78 -11.46
C ILE A 9 -12.04 4.47 -10.09
N LYS A 10 -13.14 4.77 -9.41
CA LYS A 10 -13.11 5.33 -8.05
C LYS A 10 -12.37 4.40 -7.09
N GLY A 11 -12.65 3.10 -7.15
CA GLY A 11 -11.95 2.09 -6.37
C GLY A 11 -10.45 2.05 -6.69
N LEU A 12 -10.09 2.10 -7.96
CA LEU A 12 -8.69 2.09 -8.41
C LEU A 12 -7.93 3.30 -7.87
N VAL A 13 -8.47 4.51 -8.04
CA VAL A 13 -7.86 5.74 -7.50
C VAL A 13 -7.74 5.67 -5.98
N PHE A 14 -8.78 5.20 -5.28
CA PHE A 14 -8.78 5.05 -3.83
C PHE A 14 -7.72 4.04 -3.36
N GLY A 15 -7.68 2.85 -3.95
CA GLY A 15 -6.70 1.80 -3.62
C GLY A 15 -5.27 2.23 -3.91
N THR A 16 -5.04 2.93 -5.02
CA THR A 16 -3.74 3.53 -5.35
C THR A 16 -3.33 4.57 -4.30
N ALA A 17 -4.22 5.50 -3.94
CA ALA A 17 -3.93 6.54 -2.95
C ALA A 17 -3.60 5.96 -1.56
N VAL A 18 -4.42 5.01 -1.09
CA VAL A 18 -4.16 4.30 0.18
C VAL A 18 -2.83 3.55 0.11
N GLY A 19 -2.58 2.87 -1.02
CA GLY A 19 -1.34 2.14 -1.23
C GLY A 19 -0.09 3.02 -1.15
N VAL A 20 -0.12 4.21 -1.78
CA VAL A 20 1.00 5.17 -1.75
C VAL A 20 1.26 5.65 -0.33
N LEU A 21 0.21 6.08 0.38
CA LEU A 21 0.31 6.56 1.76
C LEU A 21 0.87 5.49 2.69
N ASN A 22 0.33 4.27 2.59
CA ASN A 22 0.74 3.14 3.41
C ASN A 22 2.22 2.79 3.16
N ASN A 23 2.65 2.83 1.91
CA ASN A 23 4.05 2.61 1.58
C ASN A 23 4.97 3.72 2.08
N TYR A 24 4.57 4.98 1.96
CA TYR A 24 5.34 6.11 2.47
C TYR A 24 5.59 5.99 3.98
N ILE A 25 4.56 5.60 4.75
CA ILE A 25 4.68 5.33 6.19
C ILE A 25 5.63 4.16 6.45
N THR A 26 5.50 3.07 5.69
CA THR A 26 6.33 1.87 5.82
C THR A 26 7.81 2.18 5.55
N VAL A 27 8.12 2.91 4.48
CA VAL A 27 9.50 3.29 4.11
C VAL A 27 10.10 4.21 5.19
N ARG A 28 9.32 5.17 5.69
CA ARG A 28 9.77 6.06 6.77
C ARG A 28 10.02 5.31 8.08
N ALA A 29 9.26 4.24 8.35
CA ALA A 29 9.50 3.37 9.49
C ALA A 29 10.69 2.41 9.29
N ALA A 30 10.99 2.04 8.04
CA ALA A 30 12.07 1.13 7.65
C ALA A 30 13.45 1.78 7.63
N TYR A 31 13.54 3.08 7.33
CA TYR A 31 14.78 3.87 7.33
C TYR A 31 14.74 4.89 8.47
N PRO A 32 14.85 4.44 9.74
CA PRO A 32 14.97 5.35 10.87
C PRO A 32 16.21 6.22 10.69
N LYS A 33 16.07 7.53 10.95
CA LYS A 33 17.21 8.48 10.95
C LYS A 33 18.16 8.27 12.14
N GLU A 34 17.73 7.50 13.13
CA GLU A 34 18.50 7.15 14.32
C GLU A 34 19.12 5.76 14.17
N GLU A 35 20.35 5.60 14.65
CA GLU A 35 21.02 4.30 14.76
C GLU A 35 20.28 3.41 15.77
N LEU A 36 19.26 2.71 15.29
CA LEU A 36 18.54 1.72 16.07
C LEU A 36 19.34 0.41 16.08
N THR A 37 19.51 -0.16 17.26
CA THR A 37 20.03 -1.52 17.45
C THR A 37 19.24 -2.51 16.57
N SER A 38 19.94 -3.48 15.97
CA SER A 38 19.38 -4.44 14.99
C SER A 38 18.04 -5.07 15.43
N GLU A 39 17.86 -5.33 16.73
CA GLU A 39 16.63 -5.90 17.29
C GLU A 39 15.44 -4.93 17.30
N LYS A 40 15.67 -3.65 17.68
CA LYS A 40 14.64 -2.60 17.65
C LYS A 40 14.24 -2.26 16.22
N ALA A 41 15.19 -2.26 15.29
CA ALA A 41 14.93 -2.07 13.86
C ALA A 41 14.02 -3.18 13.30
N LYS A 42 14.30 -4.45 13.62
CA LYS A 42 13.46 -5.60 13.22
C LYS A 42 12.04 -5.51 13.77
N ARG A 43 11.86 -5.17 15.06
CA ARG A 43 10.52 -4.98 15.66
C ARG A 43 9.74 -3.85 14.99
N ARG A 44 10.40 -2.72 14.72
CA ARG A 44 9.77 -1.56 14.05
C ARG A 44 9.36 -1.88 12.62
N LEU A 45 10.22 -2.57 11.87
CA LEU A 45 9.92 -3.09 10.53
C LEU A 45 8.73 -4.05 10.57
N GLY A 46 8.74 -5.03 11.48
CA GLY A 46 7.63 -5.98 11.65
C GLY A 46 6.30 -5.27 11.96
N GLY A 47 6.32 -4.30 12.87
CA GLY A 47 5.15 -3.48 13.19
C GLY A 47 4.65 -2.67 12.00
N ALA A 48 5.54 -2.08 11.21
CA ALA A 48 5.17 -1.35 9.99
C ALA A 48 4.51 -2.27 8.94
N TYR A 49 5.01 -3.50 8.79
CA TYR A 49 4.39 -4.49 7.90
C TYR A 49 3.00 -4.92 8.38
N ILE A 50 2.82 -5.17 9.69
CA ILE A 50 1.51 -5.50 10.26
C ILE A 50 0.53 -4.35 10.04
N PHE A 51 0.95 -3.13 10.36
CA PHE A 51 0.14 -1.92 10.15
C PHE A 51 -0.26 -1.75 8.68
N ARG A 52 0.66 -2.07 7.77
CA ARG A 52 0.38 -2.07 6.33
C ARG A 52 -0.74 -3.04 5.95
N TYR A 53 -0.74 -4.25 6.49
CA TYR A 53 -1.81 -5.21 6.24
C TYR A 53 -3.15 -4.76 6.84
N ILE A 54 -3.13 -4.18 8.04
CA ILE A 54 -4.33 -3.62 8.68
C ILE A 54 -4.95 -2.53 7.80
N ILE A 55 -4.15 -1.56 7.33
CA ILE A 55 -4.66 -0.49 6.44
C ILE A 55 -5.26 -1.08 5.16
N ASN A 56 -4.58 -2.04 4.53
CA ASN A 56 -5.09 -2.66 3.31
C ASN A 56 -6.42 -3.39 3.57
N PHE A 57 -6.53 -4.09 4.70
CA PHE A 57 -7.75 -4.79 5.10
C PHE A 57 -8.89 -3.80 5.36
N VAL A 58 -8.63 -2.71 6.09
CA VAL A 58 -9.61 -1.65 6.34
C VAL A 58 -10.05 -0.98 5.03
N ALA A 59 -9.13 -0.73 4.10
CA ALA A 59 -9.44 -0.13 2.82
C ALA A 59 -10.35 -1.03 1.96
N LEU A 60 -10.08 -2.33 1.92
CA LEU A 60 -10.95 -3.31 1.25
C LEU A 60 -12.31 -3.43 1.95
N PHE A 61 -12.31 -3.40 3.28
CA PHE A 61 -13.54 -3.41 4.06
C PHE A 61 -14.39 -2.16 3.77
N LEU A 62 -13.82 -0.96 3.71
CA LEU A 62 -14.60 0.25 3.41
C LEU A 62 -15.38 0.19 2.08
N VAL A 63 -14.85 -0.54 1.10
CA VAL A 63 -15.45 -0.65 -0.24
C VAL A 63 -16.20 -1.97 -0.46
N TYR A 64 -16.35 -2.83 0.56
CA TYR A 64 -16.87 -4.20 0.42
C TYR A 64 -18.26 -4.27 -0.21
N LYS A 65 -19.08 -3.23 -0.01
CA LYS A 65 -20.47 -3.19 -0.50
C LYS A 65 -20.58 -3.03 -2.02
N ASN A 66 -19.54 -2.56 -2.70
CA ASN A 66 -19.54 -2.35 -4.16
C ASN A 66 -18.47 -3.21 -4.83
N ILE A 67 -18.87 -4.36 -5.39
CA ILE A 67 -17.96 -5.32 -6.03
C ILE A 67 -17.01 -4.67 -7.07
N PRO A 68 -17.48 -3.81 -8.01
CA PRO A 68 -16.57 -3.20 -8.98
C PRO A 68 -15.55 -2.26 -8.31
N MET A 69 -15.96 -1.55 -7.25
CA MET A 69 -15.09 -0.66 -6.49
C MET A 69 -14.07 -1.44 -5.66
N LEU A 70 -14.47 -2.58 -5.10
CA LEU A 70 -13.57 -3.49 -4.39
C LEU A 70 -12.49 -4.06 -5.30
N LEU A 71 -12.85 -4.51 -6.50
CA LEU A 71 -11.89 -4.98 -7.51
C LEU A 71 -10.92 -3.87 -7.92
N GLY A 72 -11.43 -2.66 -8.17
CA GLY A 72 -10.58 -1.51 -8.46
C GLY A 72 -9.61 -1.22 -7.32
N THR A 73 -10.09 -1.23 -6.07
CA THR A 73 -9.28 -0.97 -4.88
C THR A 73 -8.19 -2.03 -4.69
N ALA A 74 -8.53 -3.31 -4.85
CA ALA A 74 -7.57 -4.41 -4.77
C ALA A 74 -6.47 -4.28 -5.84
N LEU A 75 -6.83 -3.92 -7.07
CA LEU A 75 -5.87 -3.66 -8.14
C LEU A 75 -4.99 -2.44 -7.84
N GLY A 76 -5.57 -1.33 -7.39
CA GLY A 76 -4.83 -0.13 -7.02
C GLY A 76 -3.80 -0.39 -5.92
N LEU A 77 -4.17 -1.18 -4.90
CA LEU A 77 -3.27 -1.62 -3.83
C LEU A 77 -2.15 -2.54 -4.35
N ALA A 78 -2.44 -3.43 -5.30
CA ALA A 78 -1.47 -4.35 -5.89
C ALA A 78 -0.46 -3.64 -6.80
N VAL A 79 -0.94 -2.72 -7.64
CA VAL A 79 -0.11 -1.95 -8.59
C VAL A 79 0.96 -1.16 -7.85
N ILE A 80 0.62 -0.51 -6.73
CA ILE A 80 1.58 0.25 -5.94
C ILE A 80 2.72 -0.62 -5.42
N LYS A 81 2.40 -1.85 -4.98
CA LYS A 81 3.41 -2.78 -4.45
C LYS A 81 4.44 -3.11 -5.53
N ASN A 82 3.99 -3.34 -6.77
CA ASN A 82 4.86 -3.65 -7.89
C ASN A 82 5.68 -2.43 -8.35
N ILE A 83 5.05 -1.26 -8.50
CA ILE A 83 5.77 -0.03 -8.91
C ILE A 83 6.87 0.31 -7.92
N ILE A 84 6.58 0.24 -6.62
CA ILE A 84 7.57 0.58 -5.59
C ILE A 84 8.69 -0.45 -5.51
N LEU A 85 8.37 -1.75 -5.64
CA LEU A 85 9.38 -2.80 -5.68
C LEU A 85 10.35 -2.58 -6.86
N ILE A 86 9.80 -2.26 -8.03
CA ILE A 86 10.57 -1.93 -9.24
C ILE A 86 11.43 -0.68 -8.99
N SER A 87 10.87 0.40 -8.46
CA SER A 87 11.60 1.63 -8.15
C SER A 87 12.73 1.43 -7.13
N TYR A 88 12.52 0.59 -6.11
CA TYR A 88 13.57 0.25 -5.13
C TYR A 88 14.69 -0.58 -5.75
N ILE A 89 14.35 -1.56 -6.59
CA ILE A 89 15.34 -2.39 -7.28
C ILE A 89 16.15 -1.56 -8.27
N LEU A 90 15.51 -0.67 -9.03
CA LEU A 90 16.18 0.24 -9.96
C LEU A 90 17.09 1.25 -9.25
N LYS A 91 16.63 1.84 -8.14
CA LYS A 91 17.42 2.82 -7.37
C LYS A 91 18.64 2.21 -6.67
N ARG A 92 18.68 0.88 -6.48
CA ARG A 92 19.83 0.17 -5.90
C ARG A 92 20.92 -0.18 -6.94
N LYS A 93 20.64 0.02 -8.23
CA LYS A 93 21.56 -0.27 -9.34
C LYS A 93 22.33 0.95 -9.87
N GLY A 94 22.04 2.15 -9.39
CA GLY A 94 22.81 3.37 -9.68
C GLY A 94 23.49 3.87 -8.42
#